data_AF-A0A660UV90-F1
#
_entry.id   AF-A0A660UV90-F1
#
_cell.length_a   1.000
_cell.length_b   1.000
_cell.length_c   1.000
_cell.angle_alpha   90.00
_cell.angle_beta   90.00
_cell.angle_gamma   90.00
#
_symmetry.space_group_name_H-M   'P 1'
#
loop_
_entity.id
_entity.type
_entity.pdbx_description
1 polymer ?
#
loop_
_entity_poly.entity_id
_entity_poly.type
_entity_poly.pdbx_seq_one_letter_code
_entity_poly.pdbx_strand_id
1 'polypeptide(L)'
;MNGTFLLPPNIEASYQYTDGVVCACCHKSINAFSLFGPTVDPSSGLMRRMYLGHCVRCGQSFEVEQFEADGAWLIYRYRIEGGQWYQLQSLPEPPLVTTGPGGEFTKTLSAPELDLKTKQLLESFVEIQRSLCGVLHGLMDSVKHDTNNH
;
A
#
# COMPACT_ATOMS: atom_id res chain seq x y z
N MET A 1 -35.33 17.70 16.11
CA MET A 1 -35.72 16.76 15.04
C MET A 1 -34.88 15.50 15.24
N ASN A 2 -35.49 14.42 15.74
CA ASN A 2 -34.80 13.14 15.95
C ASN A 2 -34.84 12.34 14.64
N GLY A 3 -33.77 12.44 13.85
CA GLY A 3 -33.58 11.59 12.68
C GLY A 3 -32.95 10.27 13.10
N THR A 4 -33.74 9.22 13.20
CA THR A 4 -33.23 7.87 13.37
C THR A 4 -32.55 7.46 12.07
N PHE A 5 -31.22 7.38 12.08
CA PHE A 5 -30.44 6.93 10.93
C PHE A 5 -30.68 5.43 10.74
N LEU A 6 -31.53 5.07 9.77
CA LEU A 6 -31.81 3.68 9.42
C LEU A 6 -30.63 3.15 8.59
N LEU A 7 -29.83 2.27 9.18
CA LEU A 7 -28.82 1.51 8.44
C LEU A 7 -29.51 0.62 7.39
N PRO A 8 -28.94 0.46 6.19
CA PRO A 8 -29.49 -0.43 5.17
C PRO A 8 -29.54 -1.88 5.68
N PRO A 9 -30.59 -2.65 5.34
CA PRO A 9 -30.97 -3.90 6.03
C PRO A 9 -30.06 -5.11 5.80
N ASN A 10 -28.92 -4.98 5.14
CA ASN A 10 -28.07 -6.11 4.73
C ASN A 10 -26.58 -5.96 5.08
N ILE A 11 -26.22 -5.05 5.98
CA ILE A 11 -24.87 -5.01 6.52
C ILE A 11 -24.95 -5.61 7.92
N GLU A 12 -24.46 -6.83 8.09
CA GLU A 12 -24.13 -7.36 9.42
C GLU A 12 -23.14 -6.38 10.05
N ALA A 13 -23.68 -5.47 10.86
CA ALA A 13 -22.90 -4.41 11.46
C ALA A 13 -22.05 -5.00 12.57
N SER A 14 -20.94 -5.64 12.22
CA SER A 14 -19.93 -5.98 13.21
C SER A 14 -19.31 -4.66 13.67
N TYR A 15 -19.68 -4.23 14.88
CA TYR A 15 -18.95 -3.18 15.59
C TYR A 15 -17.56 -3.73 15.91
N GLN A 16 -16.64 -3.58 14.97
CA GLN A 16 -15.25 -3.96 15.20
C GLN A 16 -14.57 -2.86 15.98
N TYR A 17 -13.92 -3.24 17.08
CA TYR A 17 -13.01 -2.35 17.78
C TYR A 17 -11.93 -1.96 16.78
N THR A 18 -12.00 -0.72 16.30
CA THR A 18 -11.15 -0.28 15.21
C THR A 18 -9.99 0.49 15.80
N ASP A 19 -8.80 -0.11 15.74
CA ASP A 19 -7.62 0.56 16.25
C ASP A 19 -7.29 1.81 15.41
N GLY A 20 -6.99 2.92 16.09
CA GLY A 20 -6.55 4.17 15.47
C GLY A 20 -7.63 5.20 15.06
N VAL A 21 -8.92 5.02 15.38
CA VAL A 21 -9.94 6.05 15.11
C VAL A 21 -10.12 6.97 16.32
N VAL A 22 -10.00 8.28 16.12
CA VAL A 22 -10.18 9.31 17.16
C VAL A 22 -11.26 10.33 16.77
N CYS A 23 -11.91 10.91 17.78
CA CYS A 23 -12.88 11.99 17.59
C CYS A 23 -12.20 13.25 17.04
N ALA A 24 -12.75 13.82 15.97
CA ALA A 24 -12.26 15.07 15.37
C ALA A 24 -12.34 16.29 16.32
N CYS A 25 -13.20 16.28 17.34
CA CYS A 25 -13.36 17.40 18.27
C CYS A 25 -12.48 17.28 19.51
N CYS A 26 -12.41 16.10 20.12
CA CYS A 26 -11.71 15.90 21.41
C CYS A 26 -10.47 15.00 21.32
N HIS A 27 -10.17 14.45 20.15
CA HIS A 27 -9.03 13.58 19.86
C HIS A 27 -8.93 12.33 20.75
N LYS A 28 -10.03 11.93 21.39
CA LYS A 28 -10.12 10.67 22.14
C LYS A 28 -10.48 9.54 21.19
N SER A 29 -9.89 8.37 21.43
CA SER A 29 -10.24 7.14 20.71
C SER A 29 -11.72 6.83 20.86
N ILE A 30 -12.32 6.33 19.79
CA ILE A 30 -13.72 5.94 19.76
C ILE A 30 -13.90 4.58 19.08
N ASN A 31 -15.04 3.94 19.34
CA ASN A 31 -15.50 2.82 18.53
C ASN A 31 -16.11 3.39 17.24
N ALA A 32 -15.73 2.81 16.11
CA ALA A 32 -16.22 3.23 14.80
C ALA A 32 -16.70 2.02 14.00
N PHE A 33 -17.62 2.28 13.09
CA PHE A 33 -18.22 1.30 12.21
C PHE A 33 -17.50 1.32 10.85
N SER A 34 -17.04 0.16 10.36
CA SER A 34 -16.38 0.08 9.05
C SER A 34 -17.39 0.27 7.92
N LEU A 35 -17.27 1.37 7.17
CA LEU A 35 -18.04 1.60 5.94
C LEU A 35 -17.42 0.84 4.77
N PHE A 36 -16.09 0.94 4.66
CA PHE A 36 -15.29 0.26 3.66
C PHE A 36 -14.06 -0.33 4.34
N GLY A 37 -13.91 -1.65 4.22
CA GLY A 37 -12.72 -2.34 4.70
C GLY A 37 -11.46 -1.94 3.93
N PRO A 38 -10.30 -2.49 4.30
CA PRO A 38 -9.04 -2.23 3.62
C PRO A 38 -9.14 -2.58 2.13
N THR A 39 -8.98 -1.58 1.26
CA THR A 39 -9.07 -1.69 -0.20
C THR A 39 -7.95 -0.87 -0.84
N VAL A 40 -7.41 -1.33 -1.98
CA VAL A 40 -6.38 -0.58 -2.70
C VAL A 40 -7.05 0.50 -3.55
N ASP A 41 -6.66 1.74 -3.34
CA ASP A 41 -7.12 2.88 -4.13
C ASP A 41 -6.35 2.93 -5.46
N PRO A 42 -7.03 2.82 -6.61
CA PRO A 42 -6.35 2.71 -7.90
C PRO A 42 -5.63 3.99 -8.31
N SER A 43 -5.98 5.15 -7.73
CA SER A 43 -5.36 6.44 -8.09
C SER A 43 -4.03 6.67 -7.36
N SER A 44 -3.94 6.24 -6.10
CA SER A 44 -2.77 6.43 -5.23
C SER A 44 -1.93 5.16 -5.06
N GLY A 45 -2.50 3.99 -5.34
CA GLY A 45 -1.90 2.68 -5.04
C GLY A 45 -1.88 2.34 -3.55
N LEU A 46 -2.45 3.19 -2.69
CA LEU A 46 -2.43 3.02 -1.24
C LEU A 46 -3.59 2.15 -0.78
N MET A 47 -3.37 1.41 0.30
CA MET A 47 -4.48 0.77 1.01
C MET A 47 -5.26 1.83 1.80
N ARG A 48 -6.56 1.89 1.59
CA ARG A 48 -7.49 2.82 2.24
C ARG A 48 -8.60 2.06 2.94
N ARG A 49 -9.12 2.67 3.99
CA ARG A 49 -10.28 2.20 4.75
C ARG A 49 -11.07 3.38 5.29
N MET A 50 -12.37 3.20 5.49
CA MET A 50 -13.25 4.27 5.93
C MET A 50 -14.17 3.80 7.05
N TYR A 51 -14.34 4.67 8.04
CA TYR A 51 -15.19 4.41 9.19
C TYR A 51 -16.21 5.53 9.43
N LEU A 52 -17.35 5.13 9.97
CA LEU A 52 -18.35 6.01 10.57
C LEU A 52 -18.20 5.95 12.09
N GLY A 53 -17.80 7.06 12.69
CA GLY A 53 -17.61 7.21 14.13
C GLY A 53 -18.73 8.04 14.77
N HIS A 54 -19.08 7.72 16.02
CA HIS A 54 -19.89 8.59 16.86
C HIS A 54 -19.20 8.82 18.20
N CYS A 55 -18.90 10.08 18.53
CA CYS A 55 -18.30 10.43 19.80
C CYS A 55 -19.39 10.72 20.84
N VAL A 56 -19.63 9.78 21.75
CA VAL A 56 -20.58 9.94 22.86
C VAL A 56 -20.26 11.12 23.78
N ARG A 57 -19.00 11.59 23.81
CA ARG A 57 -18.57 12.74 24.62
C ARG A 57 -18.92 14.08 23.98
N CYS A 58 -18.82 14.15 22.65
CA CYS A 58 -19.06 15.39 21.90
C CYS A 58 -20.46 15.42 21.27
N GLY A 59 -21.18 14.29 21.23
CA GLY A 59 -22.45 14.14 20.54
C GLY A 59 -22.33 14.26 19.01
N GLN A 60 -21.13 14.09 18.47
CA GLN A 60 -20.85 14.32 17.04
C GLN A 60 -20.64 13.00 16.32
N SER A 61 -21.31 12.85 15.18
CA SER A 61 -21.04 11.80 14.20
C SER A 61 -20.08 12.33 13.15
N PHE A 62 -19.15 11.48 12.71
CA PHE A 62 -18.17 11.84 11.72
C PHE A 62 -17.77 10.64 10.88
N GLU A 63 -17.35 10.92 9.65
CA GLU A 63 -16.68 9.94 8.81
C GLU A 63 -15.18 10.21 8.85
N VAL A 64 -14.41 9.14 8.90
CA VAL A 64 -12.96 9.18 8.88
C VAL A 64 -12.44 8.27 7.79
N GLU A 65 -11.46 8.77 7.06
CA GLU A 65 -10.75 7.99 6.06
C GLU A 65 -9.29 7.84 6.49
N GLN A 66 -8.81 6.61 6.40
CA GLN A 66 -7.44 6.26 6.75
C GLN A 66 -6.73 5.62 5.56
N PHE A 67 -5.42 5.75 5.54
CA PHE A 67 -4.54 5.07 4.61
C PHE A 67 -3.41 4.37 5.38
N GLU A 68 -2.88 3.30 4.79
CA GLU A 68 -1.72 2.61 5.34
C GLU A 68 -0.43 3.28 4.85
N ALA A 69 0.47 3.57 5.79
CA ALA A 69 1.84 3.99 5.51
C ALA A 69 2.77 3.41 6.59
N ASP A 70 3.91 2.86 6.17
CA ASP A 70 4.94 2.29 7.06
C ASP A 70 4.40 1.28 8.09
N GLY A 71 3.41 0.48 7.69
CA GLY A 71 2.77 -0.54 8.54
C GLY A 71 1.81 0.02 9.61
N ALA A 72 1.46 1.31 9.52
CA ALA A 72 0.53 1.98 10.41
C ALA A 72 -0.65 2.61 9.64
N TRP A 73 -1.80 2.70 10.31
CA TRP A 73 -2.99 3.37 9.76
C TRP A 73 -3.00 4.84 10.18
N LEU A 74 -2.86 5.72 9.19
CA LEU A 74 -2.85 7.16 9.38
C LEU A 74 -4.20 7.76 8.98
N ILE A 75 -4.63 8.81 9.68
CA ILE A 75 -5.85 9.53 9.32
C ILE A 75 -5.54 10.47 8.16
N TYR A 76 -6.16 10.20 7.01
CA TYR A 76 -6.09 11.05 5.83
C TYR A 76 -6.93 12.31 6.03
N ARG A 77 -8.23 12.11 6.25
CA ARG A 77 -9.21 13.19 6.36
C ARG A 77 -10.42 12.75 7.18
N TYR A 78 -11.18 13.73 7.67
CA TYR A 78 -12.45 13.51 8.33
C TYR A 78 -13.51 14.49 7.84
N ARG A 79 -14.78 14.17 8.04
CA ARG A 79 -15.88 15.13 7.97
C ARG A 79 -16.85 14.91 9.12
N ILE A 80 -17.32 16.00 9.72
CA ILE A 80 -18.46 15.96 10.63
C ILE A 80 -19.73 15.85 9.78
N GLU A 81 -20.75 15.15 10.25
CA GLU A 81 -21.99 14.84 9.51
C GLU A 81 -22.51 16.02 8.67
N GLY A 82 -22.64 15.81 7.35
CA GLY A 82 -23.11 16.82 6.39
C GLY A 82 -22.12 17.96 6.08
N GLY A 83 -20.95 17.96 6.71
CA GLY A 83 -19.90 18.96 6.53
C GLY A 83 -18.94 18.68 5.39
N GLN A 84 -18.02 19.62 5.20
CA GLN A 84 -16.90 19.48 4.26
C GLN A 84 -15.84 18.53 4.80
N TRP A 85 -15.12 17.88 3.89
CA TRP A 85 -13.94 17.09 4.23
C TRP A 85 -12.80 18.01 4.67
N TYR A 86 -12.22 17.70 5.83
CA TYR A 86 -11.02 18.32 6.35
C TYR A 86 -9.85 17.36 6.24
N GLN A 87 -8.86 17.72 5.43
CA GLN A 87 -7.66 16.93 5.19
C GLN A 87 -6.63 17.20 6.29
N LEU A 88 -6.17 16.12 6.93
CA LEU A 88 -5.13 16.16 7.97
C LEU A 88 -3.75 15.82 7.41
N GLN A 89 -3.69 14.85 6.51
CA GLN A 89 -2.46 14.47 5.82
C GLN A 89 -2.69 14.51 4.32
N SER A 90 -1.66 14.84 3.55
CA SER A 90 -1.69 14.62 2.11
C SER A 90 -1.47 13.14 1.83
N LEU A 91 -2.21 12.59 0.88
CA LEU A 91 -1.80 11.30 0.32
C LEU A 91 -0.42 11.49 -0.32
N PRO A 92 0.50 10.53 -0.17
CA PRO A 92 1.72 10.55 -0.94
C PRO A 92 1.36 10.63 -2.43
N GLU A 93 2.07 11.49 -3.16
CA GLU A 93 1.84 11.63 -4.59
C GLU A 93 2.10 10.28 -5.25
N PRO A 94 1.13 9.74 -6.02
CA PRO A 94 1.42 8.58 -6.82
C PRO A 94 2.60 8.91 -7.74
N PRO A 95 3.54 7.97 -7.97
CA PRO A 95 4.60 8.20 -8.94
C PRO A 95 3.95 8.55 -10.28
N LEU A 96 4.46 9.61 -10.93
CA LEU A 96 3.90 10.13 -12.17
C LEU A 96 3.85 9.01 -13.22
N VAL A 97 2.64 8.51 -13.51
CA VAL A 97 2.42 7.47 -14.51
C VAL A 97 2.37 8.14 -15.89
N THR A 98 3.43 8.00 -16.67
CA THR A 98 3.42 8.35 -18.09
C THR A 98 3.01 7.12 -18.89
N THR A 99 1.79 7.12 -19.40
CA THR A 99 1.33 6.07 -20.33
C THR A 99 1.95 6.30 -21.70
N GLY A 100 2.83 5.40 -22.13
CA GLY A 100 3.30 5.37 -23.52
C GLY A 100 2.19 4.90 -24.47
N PRO A 101 2.30 5.18 -25.79
CA PRO A 101 1.35 4.71 -26.80
C PRO A 101 1.45 3.18 -26.93
N GLY A 102 0.67 2.47 -26.13
CA GLY A 102 0.73 1.01 -26.02
C GLY A 102 0.15 0.44 -24.72
N GLY A 103 -0.10 1.27 -23.70
CA GLY A 103 -0.73 0.82 -22.45
C GLY A 103 0.14 -0.08 -21.58
N GLU A 104 1.44 -0.22 -21.89
CA GLU A 104 2.37 -0.95 -21.04
C GLU A 104 2.75 -0.10 -19.81
N PHE A 105 2.44 -0.65 -18.63
CA PHE A 105 2.74 -0.06 -17.33
C PHE A 105 4.25 0.01 -17.13
N THR A 106 4.86 1.15 -17.46
CA THR A 106 6.25 1.38 -17.08
C THR A 106 6.22 1.94 -15.66
N LYS A 107 6.46 1.11 -14.64
CA LYS A 107 6.69 1.58 -13.27
C LYS A 107 7.94 2.46 -13.30
N THR A 108 7.78 3.78 -13.27
CA THR A 108 8.89 4.71 -13.12
C THR A 108 9.48 4.49 -11.73
N LEU A 109 10.65 3.88 -11.66
CA LEU A 109 11.36 3.68 -10.41
C LEU A 109 11.84 5.05 -9.92
N SER A 110 11.62 5.34 -8.63
CA SER A 110 12.30 6.47 -8.00
C SER A 110 13.81 6.28 -8.10
N ALA A 111 14.59 7.38 -8.06
CA ALA A 111 16.05 7.29 -8.16
C ALA A 111 16.69 6.28 -7.16
N PRO A 112 16.21 6.17 -5.89
CA PRO A 112 16.69 5.14 -4.96
C PRO A 112 16.32 3.71 -5.38
N GLU A 113 15.11 3.49 -5.91
CA GLU A 113 14.68 2.17 -6.41
C GLU A 113 15.46 1.76 -7.66
N LEU A 114 15.81 2.72 -8.52
CA LEU A 114 16.63 2.50 -9.71
C LEU A 114 18.05 2.07 -9.31
N ASP A 115 18.65 2.73 -8.32
CA ASP A 115 19.98 2.39 -7.81
C ASP A 115 19.99 0.98 -7.19
N LEU A 116 18.97 0.64 -6.40
CA LEU A 116 18.82 -0.69 -5.81
C LEU A 116 18.68 -1.78 -6.89
N LYS A 117 17.80 -1.59 -7.87
CA LYS A 117 17.64 -2.55 -8.96
C LYS A 117 18.89 -2.70 -9.82
N THR A 118 19.62 -1.60 -10.03
CA THR A 118 20.88 -1.62 -10.78
C THR A 118 21.92 -2.46 -10.06
N LYS A 119 22.04 -2.33 -8.73
CA LYS A 119 22.91 -3.19 -7.90
C LYS A 119 22.53 -4.66 -8.01
N GLN A 120 21.25 -4.99 -7.85
CA GLN A 120 20.76 -6.37 -7.93
C GLN A 120 21.03 -7.01 -9.31
N LEU A 121 20.86 -6.25 -10.39
CA LEU A 121 21.15 -6.69 -11.76
C LEU A 121 22.64 -6.95 -11.96
N LEU A 122 23.50 -6.06 -11.45
CA LEU A 122 24.96 -6.24 -11.52
C LEU A 122 25.42 -7.48 -10.74
N GLU A 123 24.88 -7.70 -9.55
CA GLU A 123 25.17 -8.89 -8.74
C GLU A 123 24.76 -10.17 -9.48
N SER A 124 23.54 -10.19 -10.03
CA SER A 124 23.04 -11.32 -10.83
C SER A 124 23.92 -11.58 -12.06
N PHE A 125 24.37 -10.53 -12.73
CA PHE A 125 25.25 -10.66 -13.90
C PHE A 125 26.61 -11.27 -13.53
N VAL A 126 27.19 -10.88 -12.40
CA VAL A 126 28.44 -11.46 -11.88
C VAL A 126 28.27 -12.94 -11.56
N GLU A 127 27.14 -13.34 -10.98
CA GLU A 127 26.85 -14.76 -10.71
C GLU A 127 26.71 -15.58 -11.98
N ILE A 128 26.01 -15.04 -12.99
CA ILE A 128 25.87 -15.68 -14.30
C ILE A 128 27.25 -15.85 -14.95
N GLN A 129 28.10 -14.82 -14.94
CA GLN A 129 29.45 -14.92 -15.46
C GLN A 129 30.27 -15.99 -14.74
N ARG A 130 30.21 -16.04 -13.40
CA ARG A 130 30.93 -17.05 -12.61
C ARG A 130 30.46 -18.46 -12.95
N SER A 131 29.15 -18.65 -13.11
CA SER A 131 28.57 -19.94 -13.49
C SER A 131 29.05 -20.37 -14.88
N LEU A 132 29.02 -19.48 -15.87
CA LEU A 132 29.51 -19.75 -17.23
C LEU A 132 31.01 -20.09 -17.26
N CYS A 133 31.83 -19.37 -16.49
CA CYS A 133 33.25 -19.70 -16.35
C CYS A 133 33.45 -21.10 -15.73
N GLY A 134 32.63 -21.48 -14.74
CA GLY A 134 32.66 -22.81 -14.15
C GLY A 134 32.34 -23.90 -15.16
N VAL A 135 31.29 -23.72 -15.97
CA VAL A 135 30.90 -24.66 -17.03
C VAL A 135 32.01 -24.80 -18.08
N LEU A 136 32.59 -23.68 -18.52
CA LEU A 136 33.68 -23.70 -19.51
C LEU A 136 34.92 -24.43 -18.99
N HIS A 137 35.33 -24.19 -17.74
CA HIS A 137 36.44 -24.92 -17.14
C HIS A 137 36.15 -26.42 -17.04
N GLY A 138 34.94 -26.80 -16.60
CA GLY A 138 34.54 -28.21 -16.52
C GLY A 138 34.58 -28.91 -17.89
N LEU A 139 34.12 -28.23 -18.95
CA LEU A 139 34.20 -28.74 -20.32
C LEU A 139 35.65 -28.88 -20.80
N MET A 140 36.50 -27.88 -20.53
CA MET A 140 37.92 -27.93 -20.91
C MET A 140 38.68 -29.05 -20.19
N ASP A 141 38.38 -29.30 -18.92
CA ASP A 141 39.02 -30.36 -18.15
C ASP A 141 38.56 -31.75 -18.61
N SER A 142 37.28 -31.91 -18.99
CA SER A 142 36.77 -33.14 -19.60
C SER A 142 37.51 -33.49 -20.90
N VAL A 143 37.69 -32.51 -21.79
CA VAL A 143 38.39 -32.72 -23.08
C VAL A 143 39.86 -33.11 -22.89
N LYS A 144 40.54 -32.57 -21.86
CA LYS A 144 41.91 -32.95 -21.50
C LYS A 144 42.01 -34.36 -20.92
N HIS A 145 40.98 -34.84 -20.24
CA HIS A 145 40.96 -36.20 -19.70
C HIS A 145 40.75 -37.25 -20.80
N ASP A 146 39.92 -36.95 -21.80
CA ASP A 146 39.69 -37.86 -22.93
C ASP A 146 40.90 -37.96 -23.87
N THR A 147 41.69 -36.89 -24.00
CA THR A 147 42.88 -36.86 -24.88
C THR A 147 44.12 -37.54 -24.29
N ASN A 148 44.17 -37.80 -22.97
CA ASN A 148 45.28 -38.51 -22.32
C ASN A 148 45.02 -40.01 -22.12
N ASN A 149 43.82 -40.50 -22.49
CA ASN A 149 43.43 -41.92 -22.39
C ASN A 149 43.44 -42.63 -23.76
N HIS A 150 44.12 -42.06 -24.76
CA HIS A 150 44.44 -42.67 -26.06
C HIS A 150 45.95 -42.52 -26.32
#